data_AF-A0A484DFX4-F1
#
_entry.id   AF-A0A484DFX4-F1
#
_cell.length_a   1.000
_cell.length_b   1.000
_cell.length_c   1.000
_cell.angle_alpha   90.00
_cell.angle_beta   90.00
_cell.angle_gamma   90.00
#
_symmetry.space_group_name_H-M   'P 1'
#
loop_
_entity.id
_entity.type
_entity.pdbx_description
1 polymer ?
#
loop_
_entity_poly.entity_id
_entity_poly.type
_entity_poly.pdbx_seq_one_letter_code
_entity_poly.pdbx_strand_id
1 'polypeptide(L)'
;MRKAYSVSSSSSTRRSFAPVSSYSVKRSSYGAGAGAGGLGFSMSSMGGGLGSGSGSYGFTSSQTGGGFIPPQITAVQVNQSLLTPLNLDIDPTIQVVRTQEKDQIKTLNNRFASFIDKVRFLEQQNKMLETKWSLLQDQTTTRSNIDAMFEAYIANLRRQLDGLGNEKGKLEGELRNMQGLVEDFKTKYEDEINKRAAAENEFVLLKKDVDAAYMNKVELEARADALQDEINFLRAVYETELRELQSQIKDTSVIVEMDNSRNLDMDSIVAEVRAQYEDIANRSKAEAETWYKQKYEEMQSTAGQYGDDLRTTKAEISELNRMISRLQNEIEAVKGQRASLEAQIAEAEERGELAVKDAKLRIKDLEDALQRAKQDMTRQVREYQELMNVKLALDIEIATYRKLLEGEESRLASGGASATIHVQQT
;
A
#
# COMPACT_ATOMS: atom_id res chain seq x y z
N MET A 1 -34.51 34.67 66.98
CA MET A 1 -34.41 33.24 66.61
C MET A 1 -32.98 32.96 66.16
N ARG A 2 -32.27 32.07 66.86
CA ARG A 2 -30.93 31.58 66.48
C ARG A 2 -31.08 30.37 65.54
N LYS A 3 -30.23 30.30 64.50
CA LYS A 3 -29.63 29.13 63.81
C LYS A 3 -29.40 29.51 62.34
N ALA A 4 -28.36 29.10 61.62
CA ALA A 4 -27.05 28.53 61.89
C ALA A 4 -26.41 28.47 60.49
N TYR A 5 -25.22 29.04 60.28
CA TYR A 5 -24.48 28.86 59.03
C TYR A 5 -23.73 27.53 59.09
N SER A 6 -24.05 26.60 58.19
CA SER A 6 -23.29 25.37 57.99
C SER A 6 -22.17 25.61 56.99
N VAL A 7 -20.93 25.52 57.47
CA VAL A 7 -19.72 25.52 56.64
C VAL A 7 -19.43 24.07 56.24
N SER A 8 -19.50 23.77 54.94
CA SER A 8 -19.11 22.47 54.38
C SER A 8 -17.64 22.50 53.98
N SER A 9 -16.79 21.82 54.74
CA SER A 9 -15.37 21.64 54.45
C SER A 9 -15.17 20.60 53.34
N SER A 10 -14.56 21.00 52.23
CA SER A 10 -14.10 20.10 51.17
C SER A 10 -12.82 19.37 51.57
N SER A 11 -12.89 18.06 51.78
CA SER A 11 -11.75 17.19 52.07
C SER A 11 -11.03 16.78 50.77
N SER A 12 -9.85 17.34 50.53
CA SER A 12 -8.95 16.94 49.43
C SER A 12 -8.26 15.62 49.77
N THR A 13 -8.67 14.54 49.11
CA THR A 13 -8.00 13.23 49.22
C THR A 13 -6.76 13.21 48.34
N ARG A 14 -5.57 13.19 48.95
CA ARG A 14 -4.31 12.87 48.27
C ARG A 14 -4.30 11.39 47.90
N ARG A 15 -4.39 11.06 46.61
CA ARG A 15 -4.04 9.74 46.08
C ARG A 15 -2.56 9.72 45.72
N SER A 16 -1.79 8.91 46.44
CA SER A 16 -0.44 8.50 46.07
C SER A 16 -0.52 7.41 45.00
N PHE A 17 0.20 7.59 43.88
CA PHE A 17 0.40 6.53 42.89
C PHE A 17 1.89 6.16 42.89
N ALA A 18 2.18 4.88 43.12
CA ALA A 18 3.51 4.30 43.09
C ALA A 18 3.96 4.02 41.63
N PRO A 19 5.26 4.03 41.32
CA PRO A 19 5.75 3.62 40.01
C PRO A 19 5.91 2.10 39.97
N VAL A 20 5.15 1.43 39.11
CA VAL A 20 5.35 0.01 38.79
C VAL A 20 6.30 -0.10 37.61
N SER A 21 7.43 -0.77 37.86
CA SER A 21 8.45 -1.15 36.89
C SER A 21 8.04 -2.39 36.09
N SER A 22 8.74 -2.56 34.96
CA SER A 22 8.83 -3.73 34.07
C SER A 22 7.74 -3.88 33.02
N TYR A 23 8.13 -3.73 31.75
CA TYR A 23 7.87 -4.76 30.73
C TYR A 23 8.94 -4.70 29.63
N SER A 24 9.56 -5.86 29.43
CA SER A 24 10.53 -6.24 28.42
C SER A 24 9.96 -6.17 27.00
N VAL A 25 10.62 -5.46 26.08
CA VAL A 25 10.33 -5.57 24.65
C VAL A 25 11.15 -6.72 24.06
N LYS A 26 10.41 -7.77 23.67
CA LYS A 26 10.93 -8.94 22.97
C LYS A 26 11.26 -8.58 21.53
N ARG A 27 12.45 -9.01 21.13
CA ARG A 27 13.00 -9.01 19.77
C ARG A 27 12.19 -9.97 18.91
N SER A 28 11.52 -9.48 17.86
CA SER A 28 10.91 -10.34 16.85
C SER A 28 11.95 -10.68 15.78
N SER A 29 12.41 -11.92 15.79
CA SER A 29 13.21 -12.53 14.73
C SER A 29 12.26 -13.16 13.71
N TYR A 30 12.39 -12.76 12.44
CA TYR A 30 11.76 -13.47 11.33
C TYR A 30 12.33 -14.89 11.24
N GLY A 31 11.49 -15.89 11.53
CA GLY A 31 11.77 -17.29 11.28
C GLY A 31 11.40 -17.63 9.83
N ALA A 32 12.41 -17.91 9.01
CA ALA A 32 12.25 -18.61 7.74
C ALA A 32 12.50 -20.09 7.99
N GLY A 33 11.46 -20.91 7.83
CA GLY A 33 11.54 -22.35 7.98
C GLY A 33 10.42 -23.03 7.21
N ALA A 34 10.76 -23.58 6.05
CA ALA A 34 10.23 -24.85 5.53
C ALA A 34 11.01 -25.22 4.26
N GLY A 35 11.87 -26.23 4.39
CA GLY A 35 12.36 -27.02 3.27
C GLY A 35 11.54 -28.29 3.11
N ALA A 36 11.49 -28.80 1.88
CA ALA A 36 11.36 -30.20 1.47
C ALA A 36 11.40 -30.16 -0.08
N GLY A 37 12.42 -30.69 -0.75
CA GLY A 37 12.47 -32.08 -1.22
C GLY A 37 11.66 -32.19 -2.52
N GLY A 38 12.16 -32.51 -3.70
CA GLY A 38 13.25 -33.40 -4.10
C GLY A 38 12.68 -34.42 -5.10
N LEU A 39 13.44 -34.67 -6.19
CA LEU A 39 13.38 -35.80 -7.14
C LEU A 39 12.51 -35.67 -8.41
N GLY A 40 13.13 -36.03 -9.56
CA GLY A 40 12.47 -36.90 -10.56
C GLY A 40 12.50 -36.50 -12.05
N PHE A 41 13.60 -36.81 -12.74
CA PHE A 41 13.77 -37.39 -14.10
C PHE A 41 12.77 -37.23 -15.28
N SER A 42 13.38 -37.15 -16.48
CA SER A 42 12.97 -37.69 -17.81
C SER A 42 11.95 -36.89 -18.65
N MET A 43 12.30 -36.30 -19.80
CA MET A 43 12.55 -36.84 -21.16
C MET A 43 11.31 -36.78 -22.09
N SER A 44 11.53 -36.15 -23.26
CA SER A 44 10.85 -36.31 -24.56
C SER A 44 9.38 -35.92 -24.74
N SER A 45 9.15 -34.85 -25.52
CA SER A 45 8.35 -34.83 -26.76
C SER A 45 8.71 -33.50 -27.47
N MET A 46 8.89 -33.37 -28.79
CA MET A 46 7.92 -33.59 -29.86
C MET A 46 8.61 -33.40 -31.22
N GLY A 47 8.13 -34.13 -32.25
CA GLY A 47 8.27 -33.84 -33.69
C GLY A 47 9.42 -34.62 -34.35
N GLY A 48 9.18 -35.68 -35.15
CA GLY A 48 8.28 -35.77 -36.31
C GLY A 48 8.96 -35.07 -37.49
N GLY A 49 9.39 -35.71 -38.57
CA GLY A 49 9.16 -37.05 -39.12
C GLY A 49 10.16 -37.33 -40.24
N LEU A 50 10.46 -38.61 -40.46
CA LEU A 50 11.32 -39.16 -41.52
C LEU A 50 10.47 -40.18 -42.30
N GLY A 51 10.64 -40.21 -43.63
CA GLY A 51 10.12 -41.23 -44.54
C GLY A 51 9.71 -40.60 -45.87
N SER A 52 10.42 -40.81 -46.99
CA SER A 52 10.38 -42.04 -47.82
C SER A 52 8.93 -42.32 -48.26
N GLY A 53 8.55 -42.43 -49.52
CA GLY A 53 9.24 -42.87 -50.74
C GLY A 53 8.16 -43.55 -51.61
N SER A 54 8.40 -43.70 -52.91
CA SER A 54 7.64 -44.50 -53.88
C SER A 54 6.16 -44.10 -54.12
N GLY A 55 5.70 -43.79 -55.34
CA GLY A 55 6.02 -44.46 -56.59
C GLY A 55 5.24 -45.77 -56.67
N SER A 56 4.01 -45.73 -57.18
CA SER A 56 3.37 -46.94 -57.70
C SER A 56 2.46 -46.63 -58.88
N TYR A 57 2.79 -47.33 -59.95
CA TYR A 57 2.12 -47.42 -61.23
C TYR A 57 0.82 -48.20 -61.08
N GLY A 58 -0.26 -47.68 -61.66
CA GLY A 58 -1.54 -48.38 -61.79
C GLY A 58 -1.97 -48.41 -63.25
N PHE A 59 -1.59 -49.48 -63.95
CA PHE A 59 -2.18 -49.87 -65.22
C PHE A 59 -3.64 -50.29 -65.01
N THR A 60 -4.54 -49.75 -65.83
CA THR A 60 -5.85 -50.35 -66.08
C THR A 60 -5.98 -50.64 -67.58
N SER A 61 -6.55 -51.80 -67.85
CA SER A 61 -6.77 -52.41 -69.14
C SER A 61 -8.14 -52.03 -69.73
N SER A 62 -8.37 -52.47 -70.97
CA SER A 62 -9.64 -52.56 -71.72
C SER A 62 -9.82 -51.43 -72.74
N GLN A 63 -10.16 -51.60 -74.03
CA GLN A 63 -10.51 -52.76 -74.85
C GLN A 63 -10.86 -52.22 -76.28
N THR A 64 -10.79 -53.12 -77.28
CA THR A 64 -11.52 -53.13 -78.59
C THR A 64 -11.13 -52.23 -79.77
N GLY A 65 -11.12 -52.88 -80.95
CA GLY A 65 -11.12 -52.32 -82.31
C GLY A 65 -9.91 -52.83 -83.07
N GLY A 66 -9.94 -53.90 -83.88
CA GLY A 66 -10.87 -54.16 -84.98
C GLY A 66 -10.15 -53.82 -86.29
N GLY A 67 -9.60 -54.82 -86.99
CA GLY A 67 -8.90 -54.58 -88.27
C GLY A 67 -8.16 -55.81 -88.81
N PHE A 68 -8.88 -56.61 -89.61
CA PHE A 68 -8.38 -57.71 -90.43
C PHE A 68 -7.62 -57.19 -91.66
N ILE A 69 -6.40 -57.70 -91.94
CA ILE A 69 -5.80 -57.80 -93.30
C ILE A 69 -4.80 -58.98 -93.33
N PRO A 70 -4.95 -60.02 -94.19
CA PRO A 70 -3.91 -61.03 -94.46
C PRO A 70 -3.18 -60.72 -95.79
N PRO A 71 -2.22 -61.54 -96.26
CA PRO A 71 -0.99 -62.07 -95.67
C PRO A 71 0.23 -61.68 -96.55
N GLN A 72 1.46 -62.09 -96.20
CA GLN A 72 2.48 -62.40 -97.22
C GLN A 72 3.55 -63.36 -96.68
N ILE A 73 3.51 -64.57 -97.24
CA ILE A 73 4.43 -65.69 -97.05
C ILE A 73 5.58 -65.47 -98.03
N THR A 74 6.80 -65.32 -97.53
CA THR A 74 8.01 -65.22 -98.36
C THR A 74 8.83 -66.50 -98.19
N ALA A 75 9.28 -67.01 -99.34
CA ALA A 75 9.73 -68.37 -99.57
C ALA A 75 10.92 -68.84 -98.72
N VAL A 76 10.79 -70.07 -98.22
CA VAL A 76 11.82 -70.90 -97.62
C VAL A 76 12.85 -71.28 -98.69
N GLN A 77 14.11 -70.89 -98.50
CA GLN A 77 15.23 -71.46 -99.25
C GLN A 77 15.61 -72.81 -98.64
N VAL A 78 15.28 -73.88 -99.36
CA VAL A 78 15.66 -75.26 -99.02
C VAL A 78 17.10 -75.48 -99.44
N ASN A 79 18.02 -75.57 -98.48
CA ASN A 79 19.39 -76.01 -98.73
C ASN A 79 19.39 -77.53 -98.94
N GLN A 80 19.55 -77.97 -100.18
CA GLN A 80 19.49 -79.39 -100.58
C GLN A 80 20.71 -80.23 -100.13
N SER A 81 21.50 -79.74 -99.17
CA SER A 81 22.71 -80.39 -98.63
C SER A 81 22.51 -81.01 -97.24
N LEU A 82 21.28 -81.06 -96.73
CA LEU A 82 20.92 -81.60 -95.40
C LEU A 82 19.98 -82.83 -95.46
N LEU A 83 19.90 -83.49 -96.62
CA LEU A 83 19.10 -84.70 -96.86
C LEU A 83 19.90 -85.99 -96.62
N THR A 84 20.54 -86.08 -95.46
CA THR A 84 20.94 -87.35 -94.85
C THR A 84 20.27 -87.46 -93.49
N PRO A 85 19.47 -88.50 -93.21
CA PRO A 85 18.96 -88.74 -91.86
C PRO A 85 20.15 -89.06 -90.96
N LEU A 86 20.63 -88.07 -90.22
CA LEU A 86 21.48 -88.29 -89.06
C LEU A 86 20.56 -88.84 -87.96
N ASN A 87 20.52 -90.17 -87.85
CA ASN A 87 19.94 -90.87 -86.71
C ASN A 87 20.79 -90.57 -85.47
N LEU A 88 20.52 -89.45 -84.82
CA LEU A 88 20.89 -89.24 -83.43
C LEU A 88 19.84 -90.00 -82.63
N ASP A 89 20.13 -91.26 -82.32
CA ASP A 89 19.47 -91.96 -81.22
C ASP A 89 19.66 -91.08 -79.98
N ILE A 90 18.68 -90.23 -79.69
CA ILE A 90 18.62 -89.48 -78.44
C ILE A 90 18.45 -90.55 -77.39
N ASP A 91 19.51 -90.76 -76.62
CA ASP A 91 19.57 -91.70 -75.52
C ASP A 91 18.23 -91.72 -74.75
N PRO A 92 17.54 -92.88 -74.66
CA PRO A 92 16.25 -92.98 -73.97
C PRO A 92 16.32 -92.51 -72.51
N THR A 93 17.52 -92.45 -71.91
CA THR A 93 17.71 -91.86 -70.59
C THR A 93 17.61 -90.32 -70.58
N ILE A 94 18.05 -89.61 -71.63
CA ILE A 94 17.97 -88.14 -71.74
C ILE A 94 16.52 -87.67 -71.93
N GLN A 95 15.70 -88.44 -72.65
CA GLN A 95 14.29 -88.10 -72.87
C GLN A 95 13.48 -88.24 -71.57
N VAL A 96 13.75 -89.28 -70.77
CA VAL A 96 13.14 -89.48 -69.45
C VAL A 96 13.54 -88.36 -68.48
N VAL A 97 14.83 -87.99 -68.44
CA VAL A 97 15.32 -86.87 -67.61
C VAL A 97 14.68 -85.55 -68.02
N ARG A 98 14.57 -85.23 -69.32
CA ARG A 98 13.88 -84.02 -69.78
C ARG A 98 12.38 -84.02 -69.45
N THR A 99 11.70 -85.16 -69.51
CA THR A 99 10.29 -85.23 -69.07
C THR A 99 10.15 -85.06 -67.56
N GLN A 100 11.07 -85.63 -66.78
CA GLN A 100 11.09 -85.50 -65.32
C GLN A 100 11.43 -84.07 -64.89
N GLU A 101 12.41 -83.42 -65.52
CA GLU A 101 12.71 -81.99 -65.34
C GLU A 101 11.53 -81.12 -65.74
N LYS A 102 10.86 -81.41 -66.87
CA LYS A 102 9.65 -80.68 -67.30
C LYS A 102 8.52 -80.81 -66.28
N ASP A 103 8.31 -81.99 -65.69
CA ASP A 103 7.27 -82.18 -64.67
C ASP A 103 7.65 -81.60 -63.30
N GLN A 104 8.95 -81.59 -62.94
CA GLN A 104 9.45 -80.82 -61.79
C GLN A 104 9.26 -79.32 -62.00
N ILE A 105 9.58 -78.80 -63.19
CA ILE A 105 9.36 -77.40 -63.56
C ILE A 105 7.88 -77.07 -63.52
N LYS A 106 6.97 -77.93 -64.02
CA LYS A 106 5.53 -77.73 -63.89
C LYS A 106 5.07 -77.71 -62.42
N THR A 107 5.60 -78.60 -61.58
CA THR A 107 5.26 -78.66 -60.16
C THR A 107 5.74 -77.40 -59.43
N LEU A 108 6.93 -76.93 -59.74
CA LEU A 108 7.47 -75.65 -59.27
C LEU A 108 6.64 -74.47 -59.79
N ASN A 109 6.24 -74.49 -61.06
CA ASN A 109 5.41 -73.43 -61.65
C ASN A 109 4.02 -73.38 -61.01
N ASN A 110 3.39 -74.54 -60.74
CA ASN A 110 2.13 -74.60 -60.02
C ASN A 110 2.27 -74.09 -58.57
N ARG A 111 3.41 -74.37 -57.92
CA ARG A 111 3.72 -73.79 -56.60
C ARG A 111 3.92 -72.28 -56.70
N PHE A 112 4.62 -71.76 -57.71
CA PHE A 112 4.76 -70.32 -57.93
C PHE A 112 3.43 -69.65 -58.24
N ALA A 113 2.56 -70.26 -59.05
CA ALA A 113 1.21 -69.77 -59.30
C ALA A 113 0.41 -69.68 -57.99
N SER A 114 0.45 -70.72 -57.15
CA SER A 114 -0.21 -70.70 -55.84
C SER A 114 0.35 -69.63 -54.89
N PHE A 115 1.65 -69.33 -54.98
CA PHE A 115 2.29 -68.29 -54.19
C PHE A 115 1.92 -66.90 -54.68
N ILE A 116 1.86 -66.69 -56.00
CA ILE A 116 1.38 -65.45 -56.62
C ILE A 116 -0.07 -65.18 -56.24
N ASP A 117 -0.94 -66.20 -56.27
CA ASP A 117 -2.33 -66.07 -55.84
C ASP A 117 -2.42 -65.71 -54.35
N LYS A 118 -1.55 -66.29 -53.51
CA LYS A 118 -1.49 -65.95 -52.08
C LYS A 118 -1.03 -64.51 -51.85
N VAL A 119 -0.03 -64.03 -52.59
CA VAL A 119 0.46 -62.65 -52.51
C VAL A 119 -0.63 -61.67 -52.97
N ARG A 120 -1.30 -61.93 -54.09
CA ARG A 120 -2.43 -61.10 -54.56
C ARG A 120 -3.57 -61.05 -53.55
N PHE A 121 -3.89 -62.17 -52.93
CA PHE A 121 -4.91 -62.21 -51.88
C PHE A 121 -4.51 -61.38 -50.66
N LEU A 122 -3.25 -61.45 -50.22
CA LEU A 122 -2.73 -60.65 -49.12
C LEU A 122 -2.65 -59.15 -49.47
N GLU A 123 -2.24 -58.80 -50.68
CA GLU A 123 -2.26 -57.41 -51.18
C GLU A 123 -3.68 -56.85 -51.20
N GLN A 124 -4.66 -57.63 -51.66
CA GLN A 124 -6.06 -57.23 -51.66
C GLN A 124 -6.60 -57.06 -50.23
N GLN A 125 -6.21 -57.93 -49.29
CA GLN A 125 -6.54 -57.77 -47.87
C GLN A 125 -5.90 -56.53 -47.25
N ASN A 126 -4.62 -56.25 -47.54
CA ASN A 126 -3.95 -55.05 -47.06
C ASN A 126 -4.61 -53.78 -47.58
N LYS A 127 -4.98 -53.75 -48.87
CA LYS A 127 -5.69 -52.61 -49.45
C LYS A 127 -7.08 -52.40 -48.83
N MET A 128 -7.78 -53.49 -48.49
CA MET A 128 -9.03 -53.42 -47.73
C MET A 128 -8.80 -52.89 -46.31
N LEU A 129 -7.73 -53.31 -45.65
CA LEU A 129 -7.36 -52.83 -44.32
C LEU A 129 -6.96 -51.35 -44.33
N GLU A 130 -6.21 -50.90 -45.33
CA GLU A 130 -5.82 -49.49 -45.51
C GLU A 130 -7.04 -48.59 -45.74
N THR A 131 -7.96 -49.00 -46.63
CA THR A 131 -9.20 -48.23 -46.87
C THR A 131 -10.09 -48.20 -45.63
N LYS A 132 -10.20 -49.32 -44.91
CA LYS A 132 -10.92 -49.38 -43.63
C LYS A 132 -10.26 -48.49 -42.58
N TRP A 133 -8.93 -48.51 -42.47
CA TRP A 133 -8.16 -47.65 -41.56
C TRP A 133 -8.38 -46.18 -41.88
N SER A 134 -8.28 -45.79 -43.15
CA SER A 134 -8.53 -44.41 -43.59
C SER A 134 -9.94 -43.95 -43.25
N LEU A 135 -10.95 -44.79 -43.46
CA LEU A 135 -12.34 -44.45 -43.14
C LEU A 135 -12.57 -44.31 -41.63
N LEU A 136 -11.96 -45.17 -40.82
CA LEU A 136 -12.02 -45.10 -39.35
C LEU A 136 -11.30 -43.86 -38.80
N GLN A 137 -10.17 -43.49 -39.39
CA GLN A 137 -9.42 -42.29 -39.03
C GLN A 137 -10.24 -41.02 -39.31
N ASP A 138 -10.92 -40.98 -40.47
CA ASP A 138 -11.75 -39.85 -40.88
C ASP A 138 -13.02 -39.73 -40.03
N GLN A 139 -13.66 -40.87 -39.70
CA GLN A 139 -14.80 -40.90 -38.77
C GLN A 139 -14.43 -40.53 -37.33
N THR A 140 -13.22 -40.85 -36.88
CA THR A 140 -12.76 -40.48 -35.53
C THR A 140 -12.45 -38.98 -35.41
N THR A 141 -12.26 -38.29 -36.55
CA THR A 141 -11.88 -36.87 -36.60
C THR A 141 -13.09 -35.92 -36.65
N THR A 142 -14.24 -36.29 -36.10
CA THR A 142 -15.24 -35.28 -35.68
C THR A 142 -14.74 -34.57 -34.42
N ARG A 143 -13.91 -33.54 -34.58
CA ARG A 143 -13.46 -32.69 -33.48
C ARG A 143 -14.68 -31.95 -32.90
N SER A 144 -15.05 -32.28 -31.66
CA SER A 144 -16.17 -31.66 -30.95
C SER A 144 -15.86 -30.20 -30.60
N ASN A 145 -16.77 -29.27 -30.94
CA ASN A 145 -16.69 -27.84 -30.63
C ASN A 145 -16.90 -27.50 -29.13
N ILE A 146 -16.75 -28.50 -28.26
CA ILE A 146 -17.03 -28.43 -26.82
C ILE A 146 -15.96 -27.59 -26.12
N ASP A 147 -14.70 -27.73 -26.52
CA ASP A 147 -13.59 -26.96 -25.95
C ASP A 147 -13.78 -25.45 -26.18
N ALA A 148 -14.23 -25.05 -27.37
CA ALA A 148 -14.50 -23.65 -27.67
C ALA A 148 -15.70 -23.10 -26.88
N MET A 149 -16.72 -23.92 -26.62
CA MET A 149 -17.86 -23.53 -25.78
C MET A 149 -17.44 -23.36 -24.31
N PHE A 150 -16.61 -24.26 -23.78
CA PHE A 150 -16.07 -24.10 -22.43
C PHE A 150 -15.15 -22.89 -22.32
N GLU A 151 -14.30 -22.65 -23.32
CA GLU A 151 -13.42 -21.47 -23.34
C GLU A 151 -14.23 -20.17 -23.36
N ALA A 152 -15.29 -20.10 -24.17
CA ALA A 152 -16.20 -18.94 -24.18
C ALA A 152 -16.92 -18.75 -22.85
N TYR A 153 -17.35 -19.84 -22.21
CA TYR A 153 -17.99 -19.79 -20.89
C TYR A 153 -17.01 -19.32 -19.80
N ILE A 154 -15.78 -19.84 -19.80
CA ILE A 154 -14.69 -19.42 -18.90
C ILE A 154 -14.37 -17.94 -19.11
N ALA A 155 -14.25 -17.48 -20.36
CA ALA A 155 -14.01 -16.07 -20.68
C ALA A 155 -15.13 -15.16 -20.17
N ASN A 156 -16.39 -15.58 -20.31
CA ASN A 156 -17.54 -14.85 -19.78
C ASN A 156 -17.51 -14.78 -18.24
N LEU A 157 -17.21 -15.89 -17.55
CA LEU A 157 -17.07 -15.90 -16.09
C LEU A 157 -15.94 -15.00 -15.59
N ARG A 158 -14.79 -14.99 -16.28
CA ARG A 158 -13.68 -14.08 -15.97
C ARG A 158 -14.10 -12.63 -16.11
N ARG A 159 -14.79 -12.28 -17.20
CA ARG A 159 -15.30 -10.92 -17.42
C ARG A 159 -16.32 -10.50 -16.36
N GLN A 160 -17.16 -11.41 -15.88
CA GLN A 160 -18.09 -11.14 -14.77
C GLN A 160 -17.33 -10.92 -13.46
N LEU A 161 -16.29 -11.72 -13.18
CA LEU A 161 -15.43 -11.55 -12.01
C LEU A 161 -14.72 -10.20 -12.03
N ASP A 162 -14.18 -9.79 -13.18
CA ASP A 162 -13.54 -8.49 -13.36
C ASP A 162 -14.54 -7.34 -13.19
N GLY A 163 -15.76 -7.48 -13.71
CA GLY A 163 -16.85 -6.54 -13.52
C GLY A 163 -17.21 -6.35 -12.04
N LEU A 164 -17.43 -7.45 -11.33
CA LEU A 164 -17.69 -7.45 -9.88
C LEU A 164 -16.50 -6.89 -9.08
N GLY A 165 -15.27 -7.18 -9.50
CA GLY A 165 -14.06 -6.64 -8.89
C GLY A 165 -13.99 -5.11 -9.01
N ASN A 166 -14.33 -4.56 -10.18
CA ASN A 166 -14.39 -3.13 -10.41
C ASN A 166 -15.51 -2.45 -9.59
N GLU A 167 -16.70 -3.06 -9.54
CA GLU A 167 -17.81 -2.57 -8.71
C GLU A 167 -17.46 -2.58 -7.23
N LYS A 168 -16.84 -3.66 -6.75
CA LYS A 168 -16.31 -3.75 -5.38
C LYS A 168 -15.30 -2.63 -5.11
N GLY A 169 -14.33 -2.42 -6.00
CA GLY A 169 -13.36 -1.34 -5.85
C GLY A 169 -14.00 0.05 -5.81
N LYS A 170 -15.03 0.28 -6.64
CA LYS A 170 -15.81 1.52 -6.64
C LYS A 170 -16.55 1.72 -5.31
N LEU A 171 -17.24 0.69 -4.81
CA LEU A 171 -17.96 0.72 -3.53
C LEU A 171 -17.01 0.91 -2.34
N GLU A 172 -15.83 0.28 -2.36
CA GLU A 172 -14.79 0.50 -1.35
C GLU A 172 -14.27 1.95 -1.37
N GLY A 173 -14.15 2.55 -2.56
CA GLY A 173 -13.81 3.97 -2.70
C GLY A 173 -14.90 4.89 -2.14
N GLU A 174 -16.16 4.65 -2.47
CA GLU A 174 -17.30 5.40 -1.93
C GLU A 174 -17.41 5.25 -0.40
N LEU A 175 -17.18 4.04 0.12
CA LEU A 175 -17.16 3.78 1.56
C LEU A 175 -16.06 4.59 2.26
N ARG A 176 -14.83 4.60 1.72
CA ARG A 176 -13.72 5.40 2.28
C ARG A 176 -14.03 6.90 2.24
N ASN A 177 -14.63 7.38 1.14
CA ASN A 177 -15.02 8.79 1.02
C ASN A 177 -16.09 9.15 2.06
N MET A 178 -17.10 8.30 2.25
CA MET A 178 -18.13 8.51 3.28
C MET A 178 -17.55 8.43 4.69
N GLN A 179 -16.62 7.51 4.96
CA GLN A 179 -15.92 7.43 6.25
C GLN A 179 -15.11 8.69 6.52
N GLY A 180 -14.37 9.22 5.52
CA GLY A 180 -13.67 10.49 5.64
C GLY A 180 -14.62 11.64 5.97
N LEU A 181 -15.76 11.73 5.27
CA LEU A 181 -16.76 12.77 5.53
C LEU A 181 -17.37 12.66 6.94
N VAL A 182 -17.60 11.45 7.43
CA VAL A 182 -18.10 11.21 8.80
C VAL A 182 -17.07 11.65 9.84
N GLU A 183 -15.80 11.31 9.69
CA GLU A 183 -14.74 11.76 10.61
C GLU A 183 -14.55 13.28 10.54
N ASP A 184 -14.65 13.89 9.35
CA ASP A 184 -14.61 15.35 9.20
C ASP A 184 -15.78 16.02 9.95
N PHE A 185 -17.00 15.50 9.84
CA PHE A 185 -18.14 16.01 10.59
C PHE A 185 -17.98 15.81 12.09
N LYS A 186 -17.52 14.64 12.51
CA LYS A 186 -17.25 14.35 13.93
C LYS A 186 -16.23 15.32 14.51
N THR A 187 -15.13 15.57 13.80
CA THR A 187 -14.11 16.55 14.20
C THR A 187 -14.72 17.95 14.33
N LYS A 188 -15.53 18.38 13.34
CA LYS A 188 -16.25 19.67 13.41
C LYS A 188 -17.21 19.75 14.58
N TYR A 189 -17.91 18.66 14.92
CA TYR A 189 -18.80 18.62 16.08
C TYR A 189 -18.03 18.70 17.40
N GLU A 190 -16.91 18.00 17.51
CA GLU A 190 -16.03 18.07 18.68
C GLU A 190 -15.46 19.49 18.86
N ASP A 191 -15.01 20.12 17.77
CA ASP A 191 -14.55 21.52 17.78
C ASP A 191 -15.66 22.49 18.21
N GLU A 192 -16.88 22.31 17.71
CA GLU A 192 -18.01 23.17 18.06
C GLU A 192 -18.43 23.00 19.52
N ILE A 193 -18.37 21.77 20.06
CA ILE A 193 -18.58 21.50 21.48
C ILE A 193 -17.51 22.20 22.32
N ASN A 194 -16.24 22.11 21.92
CA ASN A 194 -15.14 22.77 22.62
C ASN A 194 -15.28 24.30 22.59
N LYS A 195 -15.65 24.88 21.45
CA LYS A 195 -15.91 26.32 21.32
C LYS A 195 -17.09 26.76 22.18
N ARG A 196 -18.18 26.00 22.18
CA ARG A 196 -19.34 26.26 23.03
C ARG A 196 -18.96 26.21 24.51
N ALA A 197 -18.20 25.20 24.93
CA ALA A 197 -17.73 25.08 26.31
C ALA A 197 -16.80 26.24 26.70
N ALA A 198 -15.91 26.68 25.79
CA ALA A 198 -15.06 27.85 26.03
C ALA A 198 -15.89 29.14 26.20
N ALA A 199 -16.86 29.37 25.31
CA ALA A 199 -17.76 30.52 25.40
C ALA A 199 -18.65 30.48 26.66
N GLU A 200 -19.11 29.30 27.08
CA GLU A 200 -19.88 29.11 28.31
C GLU A 200 -19.03 29.41 29.55
N ASN A 201 -17.77 28.95 29.57
CA ASN A 201 -16.83 29.29 30.64
C ASN A 201 -16.54 30.80 30.69
N GLU A 202 -16.32 31.44 29.55
CA GLU A 202 -16.14 32.89 29.47
C GLU A 202 -17.38 33.65 29.98
N PHE A 203 -18.57 33.20 29.60
CA PHE A 203 -19.82 33.78 30.08
C PHE A 203 -19.96 33.66 31.61
N VAL A 204 -19.60 32.51 32.19
CA VAL A 204 -19.62 32.31 33.65
C VAL A 204 -18.63 33.24 34.35
N LEU A 205 -17.42 33.42 33.80
CA LEU A 205 -16.43 34.35 34.32
C LEU A 205 -16.93 35.79 34.25
N LEU A 206 -17.45 36.20 33.09
CA LEU A 206 -17.99 37.54 32.89
C LEU A 206 -19.16 37.82 33.85
N LYS A 207 -20.03 36.84 34.08
CA LYS A 207 -21.10 36.94 35.07
C LYS A 207 -20.54 37.17 36.48
N LYS A 208 -19.51 36.43 36.88
CA LYS A 208 -18.85 36.61 38.18
C LYS A 208 -18.26 38.02 38.31
N ASP A 209 -17.65 38.53 37.25
CA ASP A 209 -17.06 39.87 37.24
C ASP A 209 -18.12 40.97 37.29
N VAL A 210 -19.27 40.77 36.61
CA VAL A 210 -20.44 41.66 36.70
C VAL A 210 -21.02 41.66 38.12
N ASP A 211 -21.20 40.48 38.73
CA ASP A 211 -21.69 40.36 40.11
C ASP A 211 -20.73 41.04 41.09
N ALA A 212 -19.41 40.87 40.92
CA ALA A 212 -18.40 41.54 41.73
C ALA A 212 -18.43 43.06 41.55
N ALA A 213 -18.57 43.55 40.32
CA ALA A 213 -18.70 44.98 40.03
C ALA A 213 -19.99 45.56 40.64
N TYR A 214 -21.09 44.81 40.62
CA TYR A 214 -22.34 45.23 41.26
C TYR A 214 -22.21 45.29 42.79
N MET A 215 -21.55 44.32 43.42
CA MET A 215 -21.28 44.37 44.87
C MET A 215 -20.42 45.59 45.24
N ASN A 216 -19.36 45.87 44.48
CA ASN A 216 -18.53 47.05 44.68
C ASN A 216 -19.33 48.35 44.49
N LYS A 217 -20.21 48.40 43.49
CA LYS A 217 -21.09 49.54 43.26
C LYS A 217 -21.98 49.80 44.47
N VAL A 218 -22.65 48.76 44.99
CA VAL A 218 -23.54 48.87 46.16
C VAL A 218 -22.75 49.31 47.41
N GLU A 219 -21.54 48.80 47.60
CA GLU A 219 -20.67 49.22 48.71
C GLU A 219 -20.28 50.71 48.60
N LEU A 220 -19.94 51.17 47.39
CA LEU A 220 -19.62 52.57 47.15
C LEU A 220 -20.84 53.49 47.31
N GLU A 221 -22.03 53.07 46.88
CA GLU A 221 -23.29 53.78 47.10
C GLU A 221 -23.57 53.91 48.61
N ALA A 222 -23.43 52.83 49.38
CA ALA A 222 -23.60 52.87 50.84
C ALA A 222 -22.59 53.78 51.54
N ARG A 223 -21.33 53.83 51.08
CA ARG A 223 -20.32 54.78 51.59
C ARG A 223 -20.67 56.22 51.24
N ALA A 224 -21.17 56.47 50.03
CA ALA A 224 -21.60 57.80 49.61
C ALA A 224 -22.78 58.29 50.45
N ASP A 225 -23.77 57.43 50.71
CA ASP A 225 -24.92 57.74 51.57
C ASP A 225 -24.47 58.01 53.01
N ALA A 226 -23.57 57.19 53.56
CA ALA A 226 -23.02 57.40 54.90
C ALA A 226 -22.27 58.75 55.04
N LEU A 227 -21.46 59.11 54.03
CA LEU A 227 -20.79 60.42 53.99
C LEU A 227 -21.79 61.57 53.84
N GLN A 228 -22.87 61.37 53.08
CA GLN A 228 -23.93 62.36 52.91
C GLN A 228 -24.68 62.60 54.23
N ASP A 229 -24.96 61.54 54.99
CA ASP A 229 -25.55 61.61 56.32
C ASP A 229 -24.61 62.30 57.32
N GLU A 230 -23.30 62.03 57.27
CA GLU A 230 -22.31 62.72 58.10
C GLU A 230 -22.25 64.23 57.80
N ILE A 231 -22.26 64.61 56.51
CA ILE A 231 -22.34 66.02 56.11
C ILE A 231 -23.61 66.68 56.63
N ASN A 232 -24.75 66.00 56.53
CA ASN A 232 -26.03 66.52 57.01
C ASN A 232 -26.04 66.67 58.54
N PHE A 233 -25.46 65.71 59.25
CA PHE A 233 -25.29 65.77 60.70
C PHE A 233 -24.41 66.94 61.12
N LEU A 234 -23.22 67.10 60.52
CA LEU A 234 -22.32 68.22 60.80
C LEU A 234 -22.97 69.57 60.52
N ARG A 235 -23.74 69.69 59.42
CA ARG A 235 -24.52 70.90 59.11
C ARG A 235 -25.53 71.21 60.21
N ALA A 236 -26.28 70.21 60.67
CA ALA A 236 -27.26 70.39 61.74
C ALA A 236 -26.59 70.80 63.06
N VAL A 237 -25.46 70.18 63.41
CA VAL A 237 -24.66 70.52 64.60
C VAL A 237 -24.16 71.96 64.52
N TYR A 238 -23.53 72.36 63.42
CA TYR A 238 -23.05 73.74 63.26
C TYR A 238 -24.17 74.76 63.29
N GLU A 239 -25.35 74.43 62.78
CA GLU A 239 -26.51 75.32 62.86
C GLU A 239 -27.02 75.44 64.32
N THR A 240 -26.98 74.36 65.10
CA THR A 240 -27.30 74.43 66.54
C THR A 240 -26.26 75.19 67.35
N GLU A 241 -24.96 74.96 67.12
CA GLU A 241 -23.89 75.70 67.78
C GLU A 241 -23.96 77.19 67.46
N LEU A 242 -24.23 77.55 66.20
CA LEU A 242 -24.46 78.95 65.82
C LEU A 242 -25.63 79.58 66.57
N ARG A 243 -26.75 78.85 66.73
CA ARG A 243 -27.90 79.34 67.52
C ARG A 243 -27.54 79.46 69.00
N GLU A 244 -26.79 78.51 69.55
CA GLU A 244 -26.38 78.53 70.94
C GLU A 244 -25.39 79.66 71.22
N LEU A 245 -24.37 79.85 70.38
CA LEU A 245 -23.46 81.00 70.46
C LEU A 245 -24.21 82.32 70.30
N GLN A 246 -25.19 82.40 69.41
CA GLN A 246 -26.07 83.58 69.32
C GLN A 246 -26.91 83.79 70.59
N SER A 247 -27.35 82.72 71.27
CA SER A 247 -28.02 82.81 72.57
C SER A 247 -27.05 83.26 73.64
N GLN A 248 -25.87 82.63 73.75
CA GLN A 248 -24.85 82.98 74.72
C GLN A 248 -24.38 84.43 74.54
N ILE A 249 -24.24 84.94 73.31
CA ILE A 249 -23.93 86.36 73.08
C ILE A 249 -25.05 87.28 73.60
N LYS A 250 -26.32 86.85 73.49
CA LYS A 250 -27.48 87.57 74.06
C LYS A 250 -27.54 87.46 75.58
N ASP A 251 -27.22 86.29 76.14
CA ASP A 251 -27.31 85.99 77.57
C ASP A 251 -26.11 86.57 78.35
N THR A 252 -24.91 86.63 77.74
CA THR A 252 -23.71 87.26 78.32
C THR A 252 -23.77 88.79 78.25
N SER A 253 -24.73 89.37 77.49
CA SER A 253 -25.03 90.80 77.56
C SER A 253 -25.76 91.20 78.85
N VAL A 254 -25.95 90.28 79.79
CA VAL A 254 -26.41 90.56 81.15
C VAL A 254 -25.28 90.19 82.10
N ILE A 255 -24.49 91.20 82.45
CA ILE A 255 -23.46 91.14 83.48
C ILE A 255 -24.16 90.83 84.81
N VAL A 256 -23.92 89.64 85.35
CA VAL A 256 -24.34 89.26 86.70
C VAL A 256 -23.11 89.28 87.58
N GLU A 257 -22.98 90.36 88.36
CA GLU A 257 -22.07 90.43 89.49
C GLU A 257 -22.60 89.50 90.58
N MET A 258 -21.89 88.39 90.82
CA MET A 258 -22.27 87.39 91.81
C MET A 258 -21.56 87.70 93.12
N ASP A 259 -22.24 88.40 94.03
CA ASP A 259 -21.78 88.62 95.40
C ASP A 259 -21.96 87.32 96.22
N ASN A 260 -20.84 86.70 96.54
CA ASN A 260 -20.74 85.41 97.21
C ASN A 260 -20.49 85.63 98.70
N SER A 261 -21.50 85.42 99.54
CA SER A 261 -21.31 85.37 100.99
C SER A 261 -22.11 84.23 101.62
N ARG A 262 -21.64 83.01 101.39
CA ARG A 262 -21.82 81.90 102.34
C ARG A 262 -20.45 81.50 102.86
N ASN A 263 -20.35 81.36 104.18
CA ASN A 263 -19.21 80.82 104.88
C ASN A 263 -19.00 79.35 104.47
N LEU A 264 -18.33 79.19 103.34
CA LEU A 264 -17.79 77.94 102.87
C LEU A 264 -16.57 77.62 103.73
N ASP A 265 -16.50 76.40 104.23
CA ASP A 265 -15.30 75.87 104.86
C ASP A 265 -14.20 75.77 103.80
N MET A 266 -13.42 76.84 103.71
CA MET A 266 -12.41 77.02 102.68
C MET A 266 -11.34 75.95 102.75
N ASP A 267 -11.08 75.38 103.92
CA ASP A 267 -10.04 74.36 104.09
C ASP A 267 -10.50 73.00 103.54
N SER A 268 -11.75 72.60 103.78
CA SER A 268 -12.33 71.38 103.20
C SER A 268 -12.44 71.47 101.67
N ILE A 269 -12.86 72.62 101.14
CA ILE A 269 -13.00 72.82 99.70
C ILE A 269 -11.63 72.90 99.02
N VAL A 270 -10.66 73.57 99.62
CA VAL A 270 -9.29 73.61 99.08
C VAL A 270 -8.66 72.21 99.11
N ALA A 271 -8.93 71.40 100.13
CA ALA A 271 -8.48 70.01 100.18
C ALA A 271 -9.16 69.14 99.11
N GLU A 272 -10.48 69.26 98.92
CA GLU A 272 -11.23 68.52 97.90
C GLU A 272 -10.84 68.95 96.47
N VAL A 273 -10.67 70.25 96.24
CA VAL A 273 -10.18 70.79 94.96
C VAL A 273 -8.75 70.31 94.69
N ARG A 274 -7.86 70.29 95.69
CA ARG A 274 -6.51 69.70 95.53
C ARG A 274 -6.58 68.22 95.18
N ALA A 275 -7.41 67.44 95.87
CA ALA A 275 -7.59 66.02 95.59
C ALA A 275 -8.13 65.78 94.17
N GLN A 276 -9.12 66.57 93.73
CA GLN A 276 -9.67 66.53 92.37
C GLN A 276 -8.61 66.88 91.31
N TYR A 277 -7.79 67.92 91.53
CA TYR A 277 -6.70 68.27 90.62
C TYR A 277 -5.63 67.18 90.57
N GLU A 278 -5.30 66.57 91.71
CA GLU A 278 -4.34 65.46 91.76
C GLU A 278 -4.90 64.22 91.04
N ASP A 279 -6.18 63.91 91.19
CA ASP A 279 -6.88 62.84 90.47
C ASP A 279 -6.96 63.09 88.95
N ILE A 280 -7.28 64.32 88.54
CA ILE A 280 -7.34 64.72 87.13
C ILE A 280 -5.94 64.67 86.51
N ALA A 281 -4.92 65.16 87.22
CA ALA A 281 -3.53 65.07 86.78
C ALA A 281 -3.06 63.62 86.65
N ASN A 282 -3.42 62.76 87.60
CA ASN A 282 -3.10 61.34 87.56
C ASN A 282 -3.85 60.60 86.44
N ARG A 283 -5.14 60.86 86.22
CA ARG A 283 -5.90 60.32 85.08
C ARG A 283 -5.32 60.78 83.76
N SER A 284 -5.04 62.08 83.60
CA SER A 284 -4.45 62.60 82.38
C SER A 284 -3.09 61.98 82.08
N LYS A 285 -2.26 61.77 83.11
CA LYS A 285 -0.97 61.08 82.97
C LYS A 285 -1.16 59.61 82.57
N ALA A 286 -2.08 58.89 83.21
CA ALA A 286 -2.35 57.49 82.91
C ALA A 286 -2.96 57.30 81.51
N GLU A 287 -3.84 58.20 81.08
CA GLU A 287 -4.42 58.23 79.74
C GLU A 287 -3.35 58.53 78.69
N ALA A 288 -2.45 59.48 78.94
CA ALA A 288 -1.30 59.73 78.06
C ALA A 288 -0.37 58.52 77.96
N GLU A 289 -0.03 57.88 79.09
CA GLU A 289 0.83 56.69 79.10
C GLU A 289 0.20 55.49 78.38
N THR A 290 -1.10 55.25 78.56
CA THR A 290 -1.83 54.18 77.85
C THR A 290 -1.96 54.48 76.37
N TRP A 291 -2.23 55.74 75.99
CA TRP A 291 -2.26 56.18 74.60
C TRP A 291 -0.90 55.98 73.91
N TYR A 292 0.21 56.38 74.55
CA TYR A 292 1.55 56.15 74.01
C TYR A 292 1.90 54.67 73.90
N LYS A 293 1.54 53.85 74.89
CA LYS A 293 1.73 52.39 74.84
C LYS A 293 0.97 51.78 73.68
N GLN A 294 -0.32 52.13 73.51
CA GLN A 294 -1.15 51.63 72.43
C GLN A 294 -0.59 52.04 71.07
N LYS A 295 -0.16 53.30 70.90
CA LYS A 295 0.47 53.76 69.66
C LYS A 295 1.79 53.07 69.37
N TYR A 296 2.59 52.80 70.40
CA TYR A 296 3.84 52.05 70.25
C TYR A 296 3.57 50.60 69.84
N GLU A 297 2.60 49.93 70.46
CA GLU A 297 2.22 48.55 70.17
C GLU A 297 1.61 48.43 68.76
N GLU A 298 0.78 49.38 68.34
CA GLU A 298 0.22 49.45 66.98
C GLU A 298 1.34 49.65 65.94
N MET A 299 2.29 50.55 66.21
CA MET A 299 3.44 50.78 65.33
C MET A 299 4.38 49.56 65.28
N GLN A 300 4.56 48.86 66.40
CA GLN A 300 5.35 47.64 66.48
C GLN A 300 4.67 46.48 65.73
N SER A 301 3.34 46.34 65.87
CA SER A 301 2.55 45.31 65.18
C SER A 301 2.56 45.54 63.66
N THR A 302 2.33 46.78 63.21
CA THR A 302 2.38 47.14 61.78
C THR A 302 3.78 46.96 61.21
N ALA A 303 4.85 47.37 61.93
CA ALA A 303 6.22 47.11 61.51
C ALA A 303 6.53 45.60 61.40
N GLY A 304 6.00 44.78 62.31
CA GLY A 304 6.09 43.32 62.23
C GLY A 304 5.40 42.75 60.98
N GLN A 305 4.16 43.20 60.69
CA GLN A 305 3.41 42.79 59.50
C GLN A 305 4.17 43.16 58.21
N TYR A 306 4.68 44.38 58.09
CA TYR A 306 5.48 44.78 56.93
C TYR A 306 6.75 43.93 56.77
N GLY A 307 7.39 43.52 57.88
CA GLY A 307 8.53 42.61 57.87
C GLY A 307 8.17 41.21 57.37
N ASP A 308 7.03 40.67 57.83
CA ASP A 308 6.51 39.37 57.42
C ASP A 308 6.03 39.36 55.95
N ASP A 309 5.37 40.41 55.50
CA ASP A 309 4.96 40.59 54.10
C ASP A 309 6.17 40.70 53.17
N LEU A 310 7.20 41.46 53.57
CA LEU A 310 8.44 41.55 52.82
C LEU A 310 9.17 40.19 52.75
N ARG A 311 9.12 39.41 53.83
CA ARG A 311 9.69 38.05 53.85
C ARG A 311 8.91 37.10 52.96
N THR A 312 7.59 37.19 52.96
CA THR A 312 6.68 36.36 52.15
C THR A 312 6.87 36.66 50.66
N THR A 313 6.80 37.93 50.27
CA THR A 313 7.05 38.35 48.89
C THR A 313 8.45 37.96 48.40
N LYS A 314 9.48 38.07 49.26
CA LYS A 314 10.83 37.58 48.93
C LYS A 314 10.87 36.06 48.71
N ALA A 315 10.11 35.29 49.50
CA ALA A 315 10.01 33.84 49.32
C ALA A 315 9.31 33.50 47.99
N GLU A 316 8.21 34.17 47.67
CA GLU A 316 7.49 34.02 46.40
C GLU A 316 8.38 34.36 45.19
N ILE A 317 9.12 35.47 45.24
CA ILE A 317 10.09 35.84 44.20
C ILE A 317 11.14 34.73 44.03
N SER A 318 11.63 34.13 45.12
CA SER A 318 12.59 33.03 45.04
C SER A 318 12.01 31.76 44.42
N GLU A 319 10.73 31.48 44.66
CA GLU A 319 10.02 30.33 44.10
C GLU A 319 9.70 30.54 42.62
N LEU A 320 9.24 31.73 42.23
CA LEU A 320 9.05 32.11 40.84
C LEU A 320 10.36 32.03 40.06
N ASN A 321 11.48 32.49 40.63
CA ASN A 321 12.80 32.35 40.00
C ASN A 321 13.18 30.88 39.80
N ARG A 322 12.91 29.99 40.77
CA ARG A 322 13.14 28.54 40.61
C ARG A 322 12.25 27.94 39.53
N MET A 323 10.99 28.39 39.43
CA MET A 323 10.07 27.94 38.39
C MET A 323 10.54 28.39 37.00
N ILE A 324 10.99 29.65 36.87
CA ILE A 324 11.57 30.19 35.63
C ILE A 324 12.77 29.34 35.20
N SER A 325 13.71 29.04 36.09
CA SER A 325 14.86 28.20 35.76
C SER A 325 14.47 26.78 35.35
N ARG A 326 13.44 26.19 35.99
CA ARG A 326 12.92 24.87 35.60
C ARG A 326 12.33 24.90 34.19
N LEU A 327 11.47 25.89 33.90
CA LEU A 327 10.84 26.04 32.58
C LEU A 327 11.89 26.33 31.50
N GLN A 328 12.92 27.12 31.80
CA GLN A 328 14.04 27.34 30.88
C GLN A 328 14.78 26.04 30.55
N ASN A 329 15.03 25.19 31.55
CA ASN A 329 15.66 23.88 31.33
C ASN A 329 14.75 22.93 30.53
N GLU A 330 13.43 22.93 30.77
CA GLU A 330 12.49 22.16 29.97
C GLU A 330 12.44 22.65 28.51
N ILE A 331 12.43 23.96 28.29
CA ILE A 331 12.50 24.54 26.95
C ILE A 331 13.77 24.09 26.23
N GLU A 332 14.93 24.13 26.91
CA GLU A 332 16.20 23.73 26.31
C GLU A 332 16.24 22.21 26.04
N ALA A 333 15.69 21.40 26.93
CA ALA A 333 15.57 19.96 26.72
C ALA A 333 14.68 19.63 25.51
N VAL A 334 13.51 20.28 25.38
CA VAL A 334 12.60 20.09 24.25
C VAL A 334 13.22 20.60 22.95
N LYS A 335 13.94 21.73 22.97
CA LYS A 335 14.72 22.20 21.81
C LYS A 335 15.78 21.19 21.38
N GLY A 336 16.50 20.60 22.34
CA GLY A 336 17.47 19.53 22.06
C GLY A 336 16.82 18.29 21.44
N GLN A 337 15.66 17.88 21.96
CA GLN A 337 14.89 16.77 21.37
C GLN A 337 14.43 17.08 19.94
N ARG A 338 13.91 18.29 19.70
CA ARG A 338 13.50 18.75 18.37
C ARG A 338 14.68 18.70 17.40
N ALA A 339 15.83 19.23 17.77
CA ALA A 339 17.03 19.20 16.93
C ALA A 339 17.50 17.77 16.63
N SER A 340 17.44 16.86 17.62
CA SER A 340 17.78 15.45 17.43
C SER A 340 16.81 14.74 16.48
N LEU A 341 15.51 15.02 16.58
CA LEU A 341 14.50 14.47 15.67
C LEU A 341 14.65 15.03 14.26
N GLU A 342 14.91 16.33 14.10
CA GLU A 342 15.20 16.94 12.80
C GLU A 342 16.42 16.31 12.14
N ALA A 343 17.49 16.05 12.90
CA ALA A 343 18.66 15.34 12.40
C ALA A 343 18.36 13.90 11.95
N GLN A 344 17.55 13.17 12.74
CA GLN A 344 17.13 11.81 12.38
C GLN A 344 16.25 11.77 11.13
N ILE A 345 15.36 12.76 10.96
CA ILE A 345 14.54 12.90 9.75
C ILE A 345 15.42 13.16 8.54
N ALA A 346 16.36 14.11 8.62
CA ALA A 346 17.29 14.41 7.54
C ALA A 346 18.13 13.18 7.14
N GLU A 347 18.62 12.41 8.11
CA GLU A 347 19.39 11.18 7.85
C GLU A 347 18.53 10.08 7.22
N ALA A 348 17.26 9.96 7.63
CA ALA A 348 16.31 9.02 7.04
C ALA A 348 15.93 9.41 5.60
N GLU A 349 15.73 10.71 5.34
CA GLU A 349 15.48 11.26 4.01
C GLU A 349 16.67 11.02 3.08
N GLU A 350 17.90 11.34 3.50
CA GLU A 350 19.11 11.11 2.71
C GLU A 350 19.29 9.62 2.38
N ARG A 351 19.13 8.74 3.38
CA ARG A 351 19.21 7.29 3.19
C ARG A 351 18.12 6.79 2.23
N GLY A 352 16.92 7.35 2.32
CA GLY A 352 15.82 7.06 1.40
C GLY A 352 16.11 7.51 -0.03
N GLU A 353 16.66 8.72 -0.21
CA GLU A 353 17.04 9.26 -1.52
C GLU A 353 18.13 8.39 -2.18
N LEU A 354 19.14 7.99 -1.42
CA LEU A 354 20.19 7.08 -1.89
C LEU A 354 19.62 5.73 -2.35
N ALA A 355 18.71 5.14 -1.58
CA ALA A 355 18.06 3.88 -1.95
C ALA A 355 17.22 4.00 -3.24
N VAL A 356 16.49 5.11 -3.40
CA VAL A 356 15.74 5.39 -4.64
C VAL A 356 16.68 5.58 -5.83
N LYS A 357 17.80 6.27 -5.64
CA LYS A 357 18.81 6.47 -6.68
C LYS A 357 19.43 5.15 -7.12
N ASP A 358 19.77 4.28 -6.19
CA ASP A 358 20.30 2.95 -6.48
C ASP A 358 19.27 2.07 -7.23
N ALA A 359 18.02 2.05 -6.77
CA ALA A 359 16.94 1.33 -7.45
C ALA A 359 16.73 1.85 -8.89
N LYS A 360 16.77 3.17 -9.11
CA LYS A 360 16.67 3.78 -10.45
C LYS A 360 17.84 3.37 -11.35
N LEU A 361 19.07 3.36 -10.83
CA LEU A 361 20.23 2.88 -11.57
C LEU A 361 20.07 1.40 -11.94
N ARG A 362 19.59 0.58 -11.00
CA ARG A 362 19.36 -0.85 -11.27
C ARG A 362 18.29 -1.09 -12.32
N ILE A 363 17.21 -0.32 -12.32
CA ILE A 363 16.17 -0.38 -13.36
C ILE A 363 16.80 -0.03 -14.72
N LYS A 364 17.56 1.06 -14.80
CA LYS A 364 18.23 1.46 -16.04
C LYS A 364 19.17 0.38 -16.57
N ASP A 365 19.97 -0.24 -15.71
CA ASP A 365 20.87 -1.33 -16.11
C ASP A 365 20.10 -2.54 -16.67
N LEU A 366 18.94 -2.86 -16.08
CA LEU A 366 18.07 -3.94 -16.56
C LEU A 366 17.40 -3.59 -17.88
N GLU A 367 16.98 -2.33 -18.08
CA GLU A 367 16.45 -1.84 -19.35
C GLU A 367 17.50 -1.90 -20.47
N ASP A 368 18.73 -1.48 -20.18
CA ASP A 368 19.86 -1.56 -21.12
C ASP A 368 20.21 -3.02 -21.45
N ALA A 369 20.19 -3.92 -20.46
CA ALA A 369 20.40 -5.34 -20.69
C ALA A 369 19.29 -5.96 -21.54
N LEU A 370 18.02 -5.60 -21.29
CA LEU A 370 16.87 -6.04 -22.08
C LEU A 370 16.99 -5.56 -23.53
N GLN A 371 17.42 -4.31 -23.75
CA GLN A 371 17.60 -3.76 -25.08
C GLN A 371 18.72 -4.48 -25.84
N ARG A 372 19.85 -4.78 -25.18
CA ARG A 372 20.92 -5.59 -25.77
C ARG A 372 20.41 -6.99 -26.15
N ALA A 373 19.69 -7.66 -25.25
CA ALA A 373 19.12 -8.98 -25.54
C ALA A 373 18.14 -8.97 -26.72
N LYS A 374 17.32 -7.92 -26.87
CA LYS A 374 16.44 -7.74 -28.03
C LYS A 374 17.23 -7.55 -29.33
N GLN A 375 18.32 -6.79 -29.29
CA GLN A 375 19.20 -6.60 -30.45
C GLN A 375 19.89 -7.91 -30.84
N ASP A 376 20.39 -8.68 -29.87
CA ASP A 376 20.99 -9.99 -30.10
C ASP A 376 20.00 -10.99 -30.69
N MET A 377 18.76 -11.04 -30.16
CA MET A 377 17.69 -11.87 -30.73
C MET A 377 17.42 -11.48 -32.19
N THR A 378 17.33 -10.18 -32.49
CA THR A 378 17.11 -9.70 -33.86
C THR A 378 18.26 -10.09 -34.78
N ARG A 379 19.50 -10.03 -34.29
CA ARG A 379 20.69 -10.48 -35.02
C ARG A 379 20.64 -11.97 -35.31
N GLN A 380 20.35 -12.81 -34.30
CA GLN A 380 20.23 -14.26 -34.48
C GLN A 380 19.17 -14.62 -35.52
N VAL A 381 18.00 -13.97 -35.49
CA VAL A 381 16.95 -14.20 -36.48
C VAL A 381 17.43 -13.91 -37.91
N ARG A 382 18.22 -12.85 -38.11
CA ARG A 382 18.82 -12.55 -39.42
C ARG A 382 19.84 -13.62 -39.83
N GLU A 383 20.74 -14.00 -38.92
CA GLU A 383 21.74 -15.05 -39.18
C GLU A 383 21.06 -16.39 -39.54
N TYR A 384 19.97 -16.77 -38.85
CA TYR A 384 19.18 -17.95 -39.19
C TYR A 384 18.51 -17.84 -40.57
N GLN A 385 17.97 -16.67 -40.92
CA GLN A 385 17.37 -16.45 -42.23
C GLN A 385 18.40 -16.54 -43.36
N GLU A 386 19.60 -15.98 -43.16
CA GLU A 386 20.71 -16.09 -44.11
C GLU A 386 21.16 -17.54 -44.28
N LEU A 387 21.30 -18.29 -43.18
CA LEU A 387 21.64 -19.71 -43.21
C LEU A 387 20.57 -20.54 -43.94
N MET A 388 19.29 -20.25 -43.70
CA MET A 388 18.18 -20.88 -44.43
C MET A 388 18.28 -20.60 -45.93
N ASN A 389 18.57 -19.35 -46.33
CA ASN A 389 18.72 -18.99 -47.73
C ASN A 389 19.89 -19.75 -48.38
N VAL A 390 21.04 -19.89 -47.70
CA VAL A 390 22.17 -20.71 -48.17
C VAL A 390 21.77 -22.18 -48.30
N LYS A 391 21.04 -22.73 -47.32
CA LYS A 391 20.55 -24.11 -47.38
C LYS A 391 19.64 -24.35 -48.58
N LEU A 392 18.72 -23.42 -48.86
CA LEU A 392 17.85 -23.50 -50.04
C LEU A 392 18.65 -23.42 -51.35
N ALA A 393 19.67 -22.56 -51.43
CA ALA A 393 20.56 -22.50 -52.59
C ALA A 393 21.30 -23.83 -52.80
N LEU A 394 21.84 -24.42 -51.73
CA LEU A 394 22.49 -25.74 -51.79
C LEU A 394 21.53 -26.87 -52.20
N ASP A 395 20.28 -26.86 -51.72
CA ASP A 395 19.28 -27.83 -52.17
C ASP A 395 19.00 -27.72 -53.68
N ILE A 396 18.96 -26.48 -54.20
CA ILE A 396 18.79 -26.23 -55.64
C ILE A 396 20.00 -26.77 -56.40
N GLU A 397 21.23 -26.51 -55.94
CA GLU A 397 22.44 -27.06 -56.54
C GLU A 397 22.46 -28.60 -56.52
N ILE A 398 22.10 -29.23 -55.40
CA ILE A 398 22.02 -30.70 -55.33
C ILE A 398 20.96 -31.23 -56.31
N ALA A 399 19.81 -30.57 -56.41
CA ALA A 399 18.78 -30.95 -57.37
C ALA A 399 19.24 -30.80 -58.83
N THR A 400 20.00 -29.74 -59.15
CA THR A 400 20.56 -29.55 -60.49
C THR A 400 21.64 -30.60 -60.80
N TYR A 401 22.54 -30.88 -59.85
CA TYR A 401 23.53 -31.95 -60.00
C TYR A 401 22.89 -33.33 -60.19
N ARG A 402 21.83 -33.66 -59.42
CA ARG A 402 21.07 -34.90 -59.62
C ARG A 402 20.45 -34.99 -61.01
N LYS A 403 19.82 -33.92 -61.50
CA LYS A 403 19.22 -33.87 -62.83
C LYS A 403 20.25 -34.02 -63.96
N LEU A 404 21.45 -33.44 -63.79
CA LEU A 404 22.57 -33.62 -64.71
C LEU A 404 23.05 -35.08 -64.73
N LEU A 405 23.18 -35.71 -63.56
CA LEU A 405 23.53 -37.13 -63.44
C LEU A 405 22.48 -38.02 -64.10
N GLU A 406 21.19 -37.82 -63.80
CA GLU A 406 20.08 -38.56 -64.43
C GLU A 406 20.09 -38.40 -65.96
N GLY A 407 20.43 -37.21 -66.46
CA GLY A 407 20.60 -36.94 -67.89
C GLY A 407 21.80 -37.68 -68.50
N GLU A 408 22.91 -37.81 -67.78
CA GLU A 408 24.07 -38.59 -68.22
C GLU A 408 23.80 -40.10 -68.18
N GLU A 409 23.18 -40.60 -67.11
CA GLU A 409 22.73 -41.99 -67.00
C GLU A 409 21.75 -42.34 -68.12
N SER A 410 20.84 -41.43 -68.48
CA SER A 410 19.94 -41.59 -69.63
C SER A 410 20.71 -41.66 -70.96
N ARG A 411 21.79 -40.88 -71.13
CA ARG A 411 22.67 -40.95 -72.33
C ARG A 411 23.47 -42.26 -72.40
N LEU A 412 23.91 -42.77 -71.26
CA LEU A 412 24.64 -44.04 -71.16
C LEU A 412 23.69 -45.25 -71.34
N ALA A 413 22.50 -45.21 -70.73
CA ALA A 413 21.48 -46.25 -70.83
C ALA A 413 20.80 -46.31 -72.21
N SER A 414 20.70 -45.18 -72.92
CA SER A 414 20.14 -45.12 -74.28
C SER A 414 21.08 -45.68 -75.35
N GLY A 415 22.35 -45.95 -75.05
CA GLY A 415 23.37 -46.28 -76.06
C GLY A 415 23.67 -45.06 -76.93
N GLY A 416 24.94 -44.65 -76.99
CA GLY A 416 25.38 -43.41 -77.64
C GLY A 416 24.76 -43.15 -79.01
N ALA A 417 23.78 -42.25 -79.07
CA ALA A 417 23.28 -41.72 -80.32
C ALA A 417 24.32 -40.74 -80.89
N SER A 418 24.82 -41.07 -82.08
CA SER A 418 25.76 -40.27 -82.87
C SER A 418 25.21 -38.85 -83.09
N ALA A 419 25.97 -37.84 -82.66
CA ALA A 419 25.67 -36.45 -82.95
C ALA A 419 26.03 -36.13 -84.41
N THR A 420 25.02 -35.97 -85.27
CA THR A 420 25.21 -35.37 -86.61
C THR A 420 25.46 -33.88 -86.45
N ILE A 421 26.68 -33.45 -86.74
CA ILE A 421 27.09 -32.03 -86.76
C ILE A 421 26.57 -31.40 -88.05
N HIS A 422 25.63 -30.46 -87.95
CA HIS A 422 25.33 -29.53 -89.04
C HIS A 422 26.21 -28.28 -88.88
N VAL A 423 27.25 -28.17 -89.71
CA VAL A 423 27.99 -26.92 -89.92
C VAL A 423 27.20 -26.08 -90.91
N GLN A 424 26.64 -24.97 -90.45
CA GLN A 424 26.09 -23.93 -91.33
C GLN A 424 27.18 -22.89 -91.57
N GLN A 425 27.72 -22.89 -92.78
CA GLN A 425 28.63 -21.87 -93.26
C GLN A 425 27.80 -20.71 -93.82
N THR A 426 28.33 -19.50 -93.64
CA THR A 426 27.86 -18.15 -94.03
C THR A 426 26.66 -17.55 -93.31
#